data_AF-A0A543LJC2-F1
#
_entry.id   AF-A0A543LJC2-F1
#
_cell.length_a   1.000
_cell.length_b   1.000
_cell.length_c   1.000
_cell.angle_alpha   90.00
_cell.angle_beta   90.00
_cell.angle_gamma   90.00
#
_symmetry.space_group_name_H-M   'P 1'
#
loop_
_entity.id
_entity.type
_entity.pdbx_description
1 polymer ?
#
loop_
_entity_poly.entity_id
_entity_poly.type
_entity_poly.pdbx_seq_one_letter_code
_entity_poly.pdbx_strand_id
1 'polypeptide(L)'
;MAEQRVEAAGHDVTEDHALQAPLTVIVVVCLAPRQTQQWELQLPPGSTVADALQAGPSGSAWRQVSKGTALCGIWGRVVEKTTVLQHQDRVEVYRALKVDPKVARRERFAKQGARTTGLFASKRPGAKAGY
;
A
#
# COMPACT_ATOMS: atom_id res chain seq x y z
N MET A 1 -16.13 55.63 5.86
CA MET A 1 -14.70 55.45 6.17
C MET A 1 -14.44 53.96 6.27
N ALA A 2 -13.73 53.41 5.28
CA ALA A 2 -13.17 52.05 5.13
C ALA A 2 -14.19 50.90 5.19
N GLU A 3 -14.70 50.32 4.09
CA GLU A 3 -13.97 49.61 3.02
C GLU A 3 -12.83 48.75 3.56
N GLN A 4 -13.08 47.43 3.74
CA GLN A 4 -12.30 46.45 2.98
C GLN A 4 -12.97 45.07 2.91
N ARG A 5 -13.30 44.77 1.67
CA ARG A 5 -13.67 43.54 0.99
C ARG A 5 -12.56 42.50 1.15
N VAL A 6 -12.89 41.30 1.64
CA VAL A 6 -12.07 40.10 1.41
C VAL A 6 -12.94 39.13 0.63
N GLU A 7 -12.84 39.29 -0.68
CA GLU A 7 -13.34 38.39 -1.71
C GLU A 7 -12.32 37.25 -1.81
N ALA A 8 -12.56 36.16 -1.08
CA ALA A 8 -11.84 34.91 -1.29
C ALA A 8 -12.64 34.11 -2.33
N ALA A 9 -12.24 34.30 -3.59
CA ALA A 9 -12.71 33.53 -4.73
C ALA A 9 -12.65 32.03 -4.42
N GLY A 10 -13.82 31.42 -4.26
CA GLY A 10 -13.99 30.01 -4.51
C GLY A 10 -13.82 29.79 -6.01
N HIS A 11 -12.59 29.63 -6.47
CA HIS A 11 -12.34 29.10 -7.80
C HIS A 11 -12.77 27.63 -7.77
N ASP A 12 -13.81 27.35 -8.53
CA ASP A 12 -14.32 26.02 -8.76
C ASP A 12 -13.28 25.20 -9.53
N VAL A 13 -12.34 24.58 -8.81
CA VAL A 13 -11.29 23.71 -9.36
C VAL A 13 -11.91 22.49 -10.08
N THR A 14 -13.19 22.22 -9.86
CA THR A 14 -13.92 21.09 -10.46
C THR A 14 -14.09 21.23 -11.98
N GLU A 15 -14.16 22.44 -12.52
CA GLU A 15 -14.46 22.67 -13.94
C GLU A 15 -13.23 22.56 -14.86
N ASP A 16 -12.03 22.87 -14.35
CA ASP A 16 -10.81 22.93 -15.19
C ASP A 16 -10.25 21.52 -15.54
N HIS A 17 -10.55 20.50 -14.72
CA HIS A 17 -10.14 19.12 -14.98
C HIS A 17 -10.81 18.51 -16.23
N ALA A 18 -11.97 19.04 -16.66
CA ALA A 18 -12.75 18.48 -17.76
C ALA A 18 -12.10 18.68 -19.14
N LEU A 19 -11.16 19.63 -19.27
CA LEU A 19 -10.47 19.95 -20.54
C LEU A 19 -9.15 19.20 -20.74
N GLN A 20 -8.71 18.43 -19.76
CA GLN A 20 -7.45 17.68 -19.80
C GLN A 20 -7.73 16.18 -20.00
N ALA A 21 -6.84 15.49 -20.72
CA ALA A 21 -7.02 14.09 -21.08
C ALA A 21 -7.08 13.17 -19.83
N PRO A 22 -7.96 12.16 -19.80
CA PRO A 22 -8.08 11.25 -18.67
C PRO A 22 -6.80 10.44 -18.45
N LEU A 23 -6.48 10.19 -17.18
CA LEU A 23 -5.38 9.34 -16.75
C LEU A 23 -5.86 7.90 -16.70
N THR A 24 -5.09 6.97 -17.25
CA THR A 24 -5.31 5.53 -17.08
C THR A 24 -4.36 5.04 -16.00
N VAL A 25 -4.88 4.49 -14.91
CA VAL A 25 -4.07 3.96 -13.80
C VAL A 25 -4.46 2.52 -13.51
N ILE A 26 -3.53 1.76 -12.93
CA ILE A 26 -3.78 0.37 -12.51
C ILE A 26 -3.77 0.32 -10.99
N VAL A 27 -4.88 -0.12 -10.37
CA VAL A 27 -4.92 -0.38 -8.94
C VAL A 27 -4.79 -1.87 -8.67
N VAL A 28 -3.79 -2.24 -7.86
CA VAL A 28 -3.49 -3.62 -7.46
C VAL A 28 -3.74 -3.80 -5.97
N VAL A 29 -4.52 -4.81 -5.61
CA VAL A 29 -4.89 -5.10 -4.23
C VAL A 29 -4.56 -6.55 -3.88
N CYS A 30 -3.86 -6.73 -2.76
CA CYS A 30 -3.58 -8.04 -2.19
C CYS A 30 -4.67 -8.49 -1.21
N LEU A 31 -5.64 -9.31 -1.63
CA LEU A 31 -6.77 -9.73 -0.77
C LEU A 31 -6.39 -10.81 0.25
N ALA A 32 -5.67 -11.86 -0.18
CA ALA A 32 -5.17 -12.92 0.70
C ALA A 32 -3.72 -13.32 0.32
N PRO A 33 -2.99 -14.12 1.12
CA PRO A 33 -1.68 -14.62 0.70
C PRO A 33 -1.78 -15.26 -0.69
N ARG A 34 -0.91 -14.82 -1.62
CA ARG A 34 -0.90 -15.27 -3.03
C ARG A 34 -2.17 -14.95 -3.82
N GLN A 35 -3.01 -14.03 -3.36
CA GLN A 35 -4.20 -13.57 -4.08
C GLN A 35 -4.12 -12.05 -4.29
N THR A 36 -4.00 -11.67 -5.56
CA THR A 36 -3.95 -10.28 -6.03
C THR A 36 -5.02 -10.07 -7.08
N GLN A 37 -5.67 -8.92 -7.03
CA GLN A 37 -6.58 -8.44 -8.06
C GLN A 37 -6.08 -7.10 -8.58
N GLN A 38 -6.33 -6.83 -9.86
CA GLN A 38 -5.96 -5.59 -10.51
C GLN A 38 -7.14 -5.03 -11.29
N TRP A 39 -7.26 -3.71 -11.31
CA TRP A 39 -8.25 -2.99 -12.08
C TRP A 39 -7.61 -1.81 -12.77
N GLU A 40 -7.94 -1.64 -14.04
CA GLU A 40 -7.62 -0.44 -14.78
C GLU A 40 -8.75 0.58 -14.56
N LEU A 41 -8.39 1.80 -14.18
CA LEU A 41 -9.32 2.90 -13.94
C LEU A 41 -8.97 4.08 -14.84
N GLN A 42 -10.00 4.70 -15.39
CA GLN A 42 -9.85 6.03 -16.00
C GLN A 42 -10.31 7.09 -15.00
N LEU A 43 -9.43 8.05 -14.76
CA LEU A 43 -9.64 9.10 -13.77
C LEU A 43 -9.39 10.47 -14.39
N PRO A 44 -10.07 11.52 -13.91
CA PRO A 44 -9.73 12.88 -14.29
C PRO A 44 -8.26 13.20 -13.96
N PRO A 45 -7.61 14.04 -14.77
CA PRO A 45 -6.29 14.57 -14.43
C PRO A 45 -6.34 15.34 -13.11
N GLY A 46 -5.23 15.29 -12.36
CA GLY A 46 -5.17 15.80 -10.99
C GLY A 46 -5.70 14.85 -9.92
N SER A 47 -6.28 13.70 -10.30
CA SER A 47 -6.75 12.69 -9.34
C SER A 47 -5.62 12.18 -8.44
N THR A 48 -5.97 11.90 -7.19
CA THR A 48 -5.07 11.41 -6.16
C THR A 48 -5.20 9.89 -5.98
N VAL A 49 -4.26 9.32 -5.21
CA VAL A 49 -4.37 7.92 -4.74
C VAL A 49 -5.71 7.67 -4.04
N ALA A 50 -6.21 8.62 -3.25
CA ALA A 50 -7.52 8.51 -2.59
C ALA A 50 -8.66 8.38 -3.60
N ASP A 51 -8.64 9.17 -4.67
CA ASP A 51 -9.68 9.16 -5.71
C ASP A 51 -9.68 7.82 -6.46
N ALA A 52 -8.51 7.27 -6.77
CA ALA A 52 -8.39 5.93 -7.35
C ALA A 52 -8.99 4.84 -6.46
N LEU A 53 -8.80 4.93 -5.13
CA LEU A 53 -9.39 3.98 -4.17
C LEU A 53 -10.91 4.14 -4.05
N GLN A 54 -11.45 5.33 -4.28
CA GLN A 54 -12.89 5.59 -4.26
C GLN A 54 -13.57 5.17 -5.56
N ALA A 55 -12.91 5.35 -6.69
CA ALA A 55 -13.43 5.08 -8.03
C ALA A 55 -13.49 3.57 -8.39
N GLY A 56 -12.82 2.71 -7.63
CA GLY A 56 -12.82 1.28 -7.96
C GLY A 56 -14.13 0.54 -7.64
N PRO A 57 -14.16 -0.77 -7.93
CA PRO A 57 -15.39 -1.55 -8.03
C PRO A 57 -16.15 -1.69 -6.71
N SER A 58 -17.47 -1.81 -6.80
CA SER A 58 -18.39 -1.99 -5.66
C SER A 58 -18.27 -3.35 -4.94
N GLY A 59 -17.22 -4.14 -5.18
CA GLY A 59 -17.02 -5.44 -4.51
C GLY A 59 -16.79 -5.29 -3.00
N SER A 60 -17.22 -6.29 -2.21
CA SER A 60 -16.97 -6.33 -0.76
C SER A 60 -15.48 -6.35 -0.43
N ALA A 61 -14.67 -6.99 -1.26
CA ALA A 61 -13.22 -7.07 -1.15
C ALA A 61 -12.55 -5.69 -1.34
N TRP A 62 -13.02 -4.92 -2.33
CA TRP A 62 -12.53 -3.55 -2.58
C TRP A 62 -12.92 -2.60 -1.45
N ARG A 63 -14.17 -2.66 -0.98
CA ARG A 63 -14.64 -1.79 0.12
C ARG A 63 -13.88 -1.97 1.44
N GLN A 64 -13.39 -3.19 1.72
CA GLN A 64 -12.54 -3.42 2.89
C GLN A 64 -11.21 -2.68 2.79
N VAL A 65 -10.72 -2.50 1.56
CA VAL A 65 -9.43 -1.89 1.27
C VAL A 65 -9.55 -0.36 1.19
N SER A 66 -10.60 0.15 0.54
CA SER A 66 -10.82 1.59 0.37
C SER A 66 -11.13 2.32 1.69
N LYS A 67 -11.80 1.65 2.64
CA LYS A 67 -12.12 2.22 3.96
C LYS A 67 -11.00 2.10 5.00
N GLY A 68 -9.92 1.38 4.69
CA GLY A 68 -8.88 1.03 5.65
C GLY A 68 -7.76 2.05 5.76
N THR A 69 -6.95 1.90 6.81
CA THR A 69 -5.65 2.58 7.00
C THR A 69 -4.50 1.87 6.26
N ALA A 70 -4.83 1.14 5.19
CA ALA A 70 -3.86 0.38 4.42
C ALA A 70 -2.79 1.32 3.82
N LEU A 71 -1.53 0.90 3.92
CA LEU A 71 -0.44 1.58 3.24
C LEU A 71 -0.65 1.45 1.73
N CYS A 72 -0.45 2.56 1.04
CA CYS A 72 -0.52 2.62 -0.41
C CYS A 72 0.87 2.90 -0.97
N GLY A 73 1.12 2.42 -2.18
CA GLY A 73 2.36 2.71 -2.89
C GLY A 73 2.15 2.91 -4.37
N ILE A 74 3.11 3.57 -5.02
CA ILE A 74 3.21 3.66 -6.46
C ILE A 74 4.52 2.97 -6.85
N TRP A 75 4.44 1.93 -7.68
CA TRP A 75 5.60 1.14 -8.12
C TRP A 75 6.53 0.70 -6.96
N GLY A 76 5.96 0.19 -5.87
CA GLY A 76 6.70 -0.28 -4.70
C GLY A 76 7.18 0.81 -3.73
N ARG A 77 6.94 2.10 -4.01
CA ARG A 77 7.28 3.21 -3.11
C ARG A 77 6.05 3.61 -2.30
N VAL A 78 6.16 3.63 -0.98
CA VAL A 78 5.06 4.07 -0.10
C VAL A 78 4.77 5.55 -0.35
N VAL A 79 3.50 5.90 -0.53
CA VAL A 79 3.03 7.27 -0.77
C VAL A 79 1.83 7.61 0.11
N GLU A 80 1.57 8.90 0.29
CA GLU A 80 0.35 9.37 0.94
C GLU A 80 -0.85 9.25 0.01
N LYS A 81 -2.04 9.13 0.60
CA LYS A 81 -3.28 9.05 -0.19
C LYS A 81 -3.61 10.35 -0.94
N THR A 82 -3.00 11.46 -0.54
CA THR A 82 -3.09 12.79 -1.16
C THR A 82 -2.17 12.96 -2.37
N THR A 83 -1.29 11.99 -2.65
CA THR A 83 -0.36 12.07 -3.78
C THR A 83 -1.14 12.05 -5.09
N VAL A 84 -0.86 13.03 -5.95
CA VAL A 84 -1.43 13.15 -7.31
C VAL A 84 -0.86 12.05 -8.20
N LEU A 85 -1.73 11.40 -8.96
CA LEU A 85 -1.40 10.32 -9.88
C LEU A 85 -0.97 10.84 -11.24
N GLN A 86 -0.12 10.06 -11.91
CA GLN A 86 0.27 10.24 -13.29
C GLN A 86 -0.33 9.13 -14.17
N HIS A 87 -0.34 9.39 -15.49
CA HIS A 87 -0.79 8.40 -16.46
C HIS A 87 0.10 7.14 -16.36
N GLN A 88 -0.54 5.96 -16.36
CA GLN A 88 0.07 4.63 -16.20
C GLN A 88 0.65 4.33 -14.81
N ASP A 89 0.34 5.13 -13.79
CA ASP A 89 0.73 4.78 -12.44
C ASP A 89 0.08 3.46 -11.99
N ARG A 90 0.90 2.62 -11.33
CA ARG A 90 0.42 1.42 -10.64
C ARG A 90 0.31 1.70 -9.15
N VAL A 91 -0.92 1.91 -8.70
CA VAL A 91 -1.27 2.07 -7.29
C VAL A 91 -1.38 0.70 -6.64
N GLU A 92 -0.65 0.47 -5.57
CA GLU A 92 -0.58 -0.78 -4.85
C GLU A 92 -1.14 -0.59 -3.45
N VAL A 93 -2.09 -1.44 -3.03
CA VAL A 93 -2.63 -1.42 -1.66
C VAL A 93 -2.14 -2.60 -0.86
N TYR A 94 -1.36 -2.30 0.18
CA TYR A 94 -0.68 -3.28 1.00
C TYR A 94 -1.52 -3.72 2.19
N ARG A 95 -1.33 -4.96 2.61
CA ARG A 95 -1.88 -5.47 3.87
C ARG A 95 -0.96 -5.16 5.03
N ALA A 96 -1.55 -4.86 6.18
CA ALA A 96 -0.82 -4.82 7.43
C ALA A 96 -0.15 -6.18 7.71
N LEU A 97 1.08 -6.14 8.22
CA LEU A 97 1.76 -7.34 8.68
C LEU A 97 1.08 -7.87 9.94
N LYS A 98 0.77 -9.16 9.97
CA LYS A 98 0.14 -9.81 11.15
C LYS A 98 1.10 -9.99 12.32
N VAL A 99 2.39 -10.14 12.01
CA VAL A 99 3.47 -10.37 12.96
C VAL A 99 4.72 -9.71 12.42
N ASP A 100 5.55 -9.20 13.32
CA ASP A 100 6.87 -8.68 12.94
C ASP A 100 7.70 -9.79 12.25
N PRO A 101 8.31 -9.51 11.08
CA PRO A 101 9.06 -10.53 10.34
C PRO A 101 10.23 -11.14 11.13
N LYS A 102 10.88 -10.40 12.04
CA LYS A 102 11.98 -10.92 12.86
C LYS A 102 11.46 -11.86 13.93
N VAL A 103 10.35 -11.51 14.57
CA VAL A 103 9.66 -12.40 15.53
C VAL A 103 9.24 -13.69 14.83
N ALA A 104 8.54 -13.59 13.69
CA ALA A 104 8.12 -14.76 12.92
C ALA A 104 9.30 -15.62 12.45
N ARG A 105 10.43 -15.00 12.10
CA ARG A 105 11.68 -15.71 11.76
C ARG A 105 12.23 -16.46 12.98
N ARG A 106 12.32 -15.81 14.14
CA ARG A 106 12.82 -16.42 15.39
C ARG A 106 11.96 -17.60 15.83
N GLU A 107 10.64 -17.45 15.77
CA GLU A 107 9.70 -18.51 16.11
C GLU A 107 9.79 -19.69 15.14
N ARG A 108 9.90 -19.44 13.82
CA ARG A 108 10.11 -20.50 12.83
C ARG A 108 11.43 -21.23 13.07
N PHE A 109 12.50 -20.51 13.40
CA PHE A 109 13.79 -21.11 13.74
C PHE A 109 13.69 -22.01 14.98
N ALA A 110 13.07 -21.52 16.06
CA ALA A 110 12.85 -22.31 17.28
C ALA A 110 12.01 -23.57 17.03
N LYS A 111 10.96 -23.47 16.20
CA LYS A 111 10.07 -24.59 15.84
C LYS A 111 10.72 -25.61 14.90
N GLN A 112 11.53 -25.18 13.94
CA GLN A 112 12.22 -26.09 13.01
C GLN A 112 13.24 -26.97 13.74
N GLY A 113 13.84 -26.48 14.83
CA GLY A 113 14.79 -27.25 15.63
C GLY A 113 16.03 -27.69 14.85
N ALA A 114 17.02 -28.24 15.55
CA ALA A 114 18.31 -28.65 14.99
C ALA A 114 18.27 -29.87 14.02
N ARG A 115 17.13 -30.18 13.40
CA ARG A 115 16.94 -31.45 12.64
C ARG A 115 17.31 -31.39 11.16
N THR A 116 17.59 -30.22 10.59
CA THR A 116 18.11 -30.11 9.22
C THR A 116 19.34 -29.20 9.20
N THR A 117 20.48 -29.81 8.83
CA THR A 117 21.81 -29.25 8.57
C THR A 117 22.33 -28.20 9.56
N GLY A 118 22.87 -28.70 10.67
CA GLY A 118 24.28 -28.51 11.02
C GLY A 118 24.77 -27.15 11.53
N LEU A 119 24.02 -26.05 11.42
CA LEU A 119 24.58 -24.75 11.78
C LEU A 119 24.53 -24.45 13.29
N PHE A 120 23.59 -25.06 14.03
CA PHE A 120 23.47 -24.89 15.48
C PHE A 120 22.98 -26.15 16.20
N ALA A 121 23.40 -27.35 15.75
CA ALA A 121 23.19 -28.54 16.56
C ALA A 121 23.78 -28.29 17.94
N SER A 122 22.92 -28.16 18.96
CA SER A 122 23.33 -27.83 20.32
C SER A 122 24.47 -28.76 20.71
N LYS A 123 25.63 -28.17 21.07
CA LYS A 123 26.75 -28.95 21.61
C LYS A 123 26.20 -29.81 22.75
N ARG A 124 26.45 -31.12 22.69
CA ARG A 124 26.07 -32.06 23.76
C ARG A 124 26.59 -31.51 25.09
N PRO A 125 25.86 -31.65 26.21
CA PRO A 125 26.38 -31.28 27.52
C PRO A 125 27.72 -32.00 27.74
N GLY A 126 28.81 -31.24 27.96
CA GLY A 126 30.17 -31.77 28.14
C GLY A 126 31.15 -31.62 26.96
N ALA A 127 30.77 -30.99 25.85
CA ALA A 127 31.68 -30.81 24.71
C ALA A 127 32.81 -29.78 25.01
N LYS A 128 34.06 -30.26 25.18
CA LYS A 128 35.27 -29.43 25.41
C LYS A 128 35.39 -28.29 24.37
N ALA A 129 35.84 -27.13 24.83
CA ALA A 129 36.32 -26.06 23.95
C ALA A 129 37.60 -26.55 23.26
N GLY A 130 37.68 -26.40 21.93
CA GLY A 130 38.87 -26.78 21.17
C GLY A 130 40.07 -25.97 21.65
N TYR A 131 41.22 -26.65 21.73
CA TYR A 131 42.54 -26.05 21.92
C TYR A 131 43.06 -25.53 20.59
#